data_AF-A0A954PY92-F1
#
_entry.id   AF-A0A954PY92-F1
#
_cell.length_a   1.000
_cell.length_b   1.000
_cell.length_c   1.000
_cell.angle_alpha   90.00
_cell.angle_beta   90.00
_cell.angle_gamma   90.00
#
_symmetry.space_group_name_H-M   'P 1'
#
loop_
_entity.id
_entity.type
_entity.pdbx_description
1 polymer ?
#
loop_
_entity_poly.entity_id
_entity_poly.type
_entity_poly.pdbx_seq_one_letter_code
_entity_poly.pdbx_strand_id
1 'polypeptide(L)'
;MKCDEGYRCDVCGDDVTSIVDSDLYLRYVIGQLDPETLHTTSERHIRCNPVLAQFIIDDRFEPVIVSGEMSADNLDADFVRQRQDLVSRGYRRLHEIAAWSGDRDITRYPLPEAI
;
A
#
# COMPACT_ATOMS: atom_id res chain seq x y z
N MET A 1 -1.14 -26.34 -6.61
CA MET A 1 -1.97 -25.71 -5.56
C MET A 1 -1.00 -25.04 -4.60
N LYS A 2 -0.72 -23.74 -4.81
CA LYS A 2 0.09 -22.90 -3.91
C LYS A 2 -0.89 -21.91 -3.32
N CYS A 3 -1.63 -22.31 -2.30
CA CYS A 3 -2.78 -21.54 -1.81
C CYS A 3 -2.76 -21.34 -0.30
N ASP A 4 -1.62 -21.45 0.39
CA ASP A 4 -1.55 -21.21 1.85
C ASP A 4 -0.22 -20.61 2.35
N GLU A 5 0.69 -20.19 1.47
CA GLU A 5 1.83 -19.35 1.88
C GLU A 5 1.50 -17.92 1.47
N GLY A 6 1.42 -17.00 2.45
CA GLY A 6 1.32 -15.57 2.17
C GLY A 6 2.39 -15.16 1.16
N TYR A 7 2.11 -14.14 0.35
CA TYR A 7 3.11 -13.69 -0.61
C TYR A 7 4.33 -13.19 0.17
N ARG A 8 5.49 -13.79 -0.09
CA ARG A 8 6.73 -13.46 0.58
C ARG A 8 7.20 -12.07 0.15
N CYS A 9 7.48 -11.21 1.11
CA CYS A 9 8.06 -9.90 0.84
C CYS A 9 9.45 -10.06 0.20
N ASP A 10 9.68 -9.46 -0.96
CA ASP A 10 10.97 -9.54 -1.66
C ASP A 10 12.09 -8.70 -1.03
N VAL A 11 11.75 -7.85 -0.05
CA VAL A 11 12.70 -6.98 0.68
C VAL A 11 13.17 -7.64 1.98
N CYS A 12 12.26 -7.95 2.91
CA CYS A 12 12.65 -8.52 4.21
C CYS A 12 12.67 -10.06 4.21
N GLY A 13 11.97 -10.69 3.25
CA GLY A 13 11.87 -12.14 3.17
C GLY A 13 10.85 -12.78 4.12
N ASP A 14 10.06 -11.99 4.86
CA ASP A 14 8.95 -12.50 5.68
C ASP A 14 7.64 -12.50 4.89
N ASP A 15 6.64 -13.23 5.36
CA ASP A 15 5.33 -13.32 4.71
C ASP A 15 4.52 -12.03 4.89
N VAL A 16 3.88 -11.58 3.81
CA VAL A 16 2.81 -10.58 3.88
C VAL A 16 1.50 -11.31 4.16
N THR A 17 1.05 -11.23 5.41
CA THR A 17 -0.06 -12.04 5.93
C THR A 17 -1.42 -11.36 5.82
N SER A 18 -1.46 -10.04 5.56
CA SER A 18 -2.70 -9.28 5.45
C SER A 18 -2.63 -8.21 4.36
N ILE A 19 -3.79 -7.91 3.76
CA ILE A 19 -3.92 -6.83 2.76
C ILE A 19 -3.53 -5.46 3.34
N VAL A 20 -3.74 -5.24 4.65
CA VAL A 20 -3.36 -3.99 5.32
C VAL A 20 -1.85 -3.82 5.47
N ASP A 21 -1.10 -4.90 5.26
CA ASP A 21 0.37 -4.89 5.27
C ASP A 21 0.95 -4.88 3.86
N SER A 22 0.13 -5.01 2.81
CA SER A 22 0.57 -5.19 1.41
C SER A 22 0.79 -3.86 0.68
N ASP A 23 2.03 -3.64 0.24
CA ASP A 23 2.38 -2.54 -0.66
C ASP A 23 1.78 -2.75 -2.06
N LEU A 24 1.67 -4.00 -2.51
CA LEU A 24 1.08 -4.34 -3.80
C LEU A 24 -0.37 -3.86 -3.86
N TYR A 25 -1.18 -4.21 -2.86
CA TYR A 25 -2.57 -3.79 -2.78
C TYR A 25 -2.70 -2.29 -2.51
N LEU A 26 -1.81 -1.68 -1.71
CA LEU A 26 -1.80 -0.22 -1.54
C LEU A 26 -1.65 0.48 -2.88
N ARG A 27 -0.62 0.11 -3.67
CA ARG A 27 -0.34 0.70 -4.99
C ARG A 27 -1.48 0.46 -5.96
N TYR A 28 -2.09 -0.71 -5.95
CA TYR A 28 -3.26 -0.99 -6.76
C TYR A 28 -4.44 -0.08 -6.38
N VAL A 29 -4.74 0.04 -5.08
CA VAL A 29 -5.85 0.84 -4.56
C VAL A 29 -5.73 2.32 -4.94
N ILE A 30 -4.51 2.86 -4.97
CA ILE A 30 -4.25 4.27 -5.33
C ILE A 30 -3.94 4.48 -6.82
N GLY A 31 -4.13 3.46 -7.66
CA GLY A 31 -3.96 3.58 -9.13
C GLY A 31 -2.51 3.62 -9.62
N GLN A 32 -1.55 3.17 -8.81
CA GLN A 32 -0.12 3.10 -9.17
C GLN A 32 0.29 1.76 -9.76
N LEU A 33 -0.62 0.79 -9.82
CA LEU A 33 -0.38 -0.53 -10.38
C LEU A 33 -1.56 -0.96 -11.26
N ASP A 34 -1.25 -1.46 -12.45
CA ASP A 34 -2.25 -2.01 -13.36
C ASP A 34 -2.78 -3.35 -12.82
N PRO A 35 -4.11 -3.55 -12.70
CA PRO A 35 -4.69 -4.82 -12.26
C PRO A 35 -4.22 -6.03 -13.09
N GLU A 36 -3.92 -5.87 -14.37
CA GLU A 36 -3.41 -6.96 -15.20
C GLU A 36 -2.04 -7.47 -14.73
N THR A 37 -1.25 -6.63 -14.05
CA THR A 37 0.09 -6.98 -13.55
C THR A 37 0.09 -7.50 -12.12
N LEU A 38 -1.06 -7.48 -11.43
CA LEU A 38 -1.13 -7.81 -10.00
C LEU A 38 -0.65 -9.25 -9.71
N HIS A 39 -1.00 -10.19 -10.59
CA HIS A 39 -0.67 -11.62 -10.43
C HIS A 39 0.80 -11.96 -10.71
N THR A 40 1.56 -11.04 -11.32
CA THR A 40 2.98 -11.22 -11.67
C THR A 40 3.91 -10.30 -10.88
N THR A 41 3.36 -9.26 -10.24
CA THR A 41 4.14 -8.31 -9.45
C THR A 41 4.51 -8.92 -8.11
N SER A 42 5.79 -8.81 -7.73
CA SER A 42 6.27 -9.22 -6.41
C SER A 42 5.57 -8.46 -5.28
N GLU A 43 5.36 -9.14 -4.17
CA GLU A 43 4.77 -8.55 -2.97
C GLU A 43 5.84 -7.94 -2.06
N ARG A 44 5.46 -6.89 -1.33
CA ARG A 44 6.25 -6.26 -0.27
C ARG A 44 5.36 -5.83 0.89
N HIS A 45 5.90 -5.80 2.10
CA HIS A 45 5.23 -5.05 3.15
C HIS A 45 5.21 -3.56 2.79
N ILE A 46 4.17 -2.84 3.18
CA ILE A 46 4.10 -1.37 3.06
C ILE A 46 5.37 -0.74 3.64
N ARG A 47 5.76 -1.17 4.85
CA ARG A 47 6.97 -0.64 5.54
C ARG A 47 8.28 -0.94 4.81
N CYS A 48 8.31 -2.00 4.02
CA CYS A 48 9.45 -2.37 3.18
C CYS A 48 9.57 -1.48 1.93
N ASN A 49 8.57 -0.65 1.64
CA ASN A 49 8.63 0.42 0.65
C ASN A 49 8.60 1.80 1.31
N PRO A 50 9.72 2.27 1.91
CA PRO A 50 9.76 3.54 2.64
C PRO A 50 9.43 4.76 1.77
N VAL A 51 9.69 4.69 0.46
CA VAL A 51 9.38 5.76 -0.49
C VAL A 51 7.88 6.09 -0.51
N LEU A 52 7.02 5.07 -0.38
CA LEU A 52 5.57 5.24 -0.31
C LEU A 52 5.07 5.38 1.13
N ALA A 53 5.58 4.53 2.04
CA ALA A 53 5.09 4.42 3.40
C ALA A 53 5.26 5.68 4.25
N GLN A 54 6.29 6.49 3.97
CA GLN A 54 6.52 7.76 4.67
C GLN A 54 5.36 8.76 4.54
N PHE A 55 4.46 8.56 3.56
CA PHE A 55 3.30 9.42 3.33
C PHE A 55 2.03 8.93 4.06
N ILE A 56 2.06 7.82 4.80
CA ILE A 56 0.87 7.35 5.52
C ILE A 56 0.70 8.13 6.83
N ILE A 57 -0.44 8.80 6.96
CA ILE A 57 -0.91 9.51 8.16
C ILE A 57 -2.18 8.83 8.65
N ASP A 58 -2.03 7.86 9.55
CA ASP A 58 -3.13 7.10 10.14
C ASP A 58 -2.70 6.57 11.53
N ASP A 59 -3.62 6.56 12.49
CA ASP A 59 -3.36 6.16 13.87
C ASP A 59 -3.01 4.67 14.04
N ARG A 60 -3.37 3.85 13.06
CA ARG A 60 -3.08 2.41 13.02
C ARG A 60 -1.71 2.11 12.41
N PHE A 61 -1.02 3.11 11.86
CA PHE A 61 0.25 2.93 11.15
C PHE A 61 1.38 3.65 11.87
N GLU A 62 2.37 2.89 12.33
CA GLU A 62 3.60 3.46 12.90
C GLU A 62 4.36 4.24 11.80
N PRO A 63 4.64 5.54 11.95
CA PRO A 63 5.29 6.33 10.90
C PRO A 63 6.63 5.74 10.45
N VAL A 64 6.91 5.81 9.15
CA VAL A 64 8.21 5.43 8.58
C VAL A 64 9.05 6.68 8.40
N ILE A 65 10.15 6.77 9.15
CA ILE A 65 11.08 7.89 9.06
C ILE A 65 12.11 7.63 7.98
N VAL A 66 12.17 8.53 6.99
CA VAL A 66 13.13 8.49 5.89
C VAL A 66 14.08 9.68 6.05
N SER A 67 15.38 9.43 5.86
CA SER A 67 16.41 10.48 5.86
C SER A 67 16.94 10.71 4.44
N GLY A 68 17.56 11.87 4.22
CA GLY A 68 18.12 12.27 2.92
C GLY A 68 17.12 12.97 2.00
N GLU A 69 17.52 13.23 0.75
CA GLU A 69 16.79 14.08 -0.20
C GLU A 69 15.38 13.57 -0.56
N MET A 70 15.16 12.25 -0.44
CA MET A 70 13.86 11.62 -0.71
C MET A 70 12.94 11.56 0.51
N SER A 71 13.38 12.11 1.65
CA SER A 71 12.55 12.30 2.84
C SER A 71 11.45 13.31 2.55
N ALA A 72 10.23 13.04 3.00
CA ALA A 72 9.11 13.98 2.92
C ALA A 72 9.46 15.37 3.48
N ASP A 73 10.34 15.46 4.49
CA ASP A 73 10.79 16.73 5.08
C ASP A 73 11.61 17.60 4.11
N ASN A 74 12.18 16.98 3.06
CA ASN A 74 13.03 17.64 2.06
C ASN A 74 12.34 17.80 0.69
N LEU A 75 11.08 17.36 0.56
CA LEU A 75 10.31 17.46 -0.67
C LEU A 75 9.41 18.70 -0.69
N ASP A 76 8.90 19.03 -1.87
CA ASP A 76 7.93 20.11 -2.02
C ASP A 76 6.69 19.88 -1.13
N ALA A 77 6.29 20.90 -0.38
CA ALA A 77 5.23 20.75 0.61
C ALA A 77 3.86 20.45 -0.01
N ASP A 78 3.59 20.93 -1.22
CA ASP A 78 2.31 20.68 -1.91
C ASP A 78 2.27 19.24 -2.41
N PHE A 79 3.38 18.76 -2.98
CA PHE A 79 3.57 17.35 -3.29
C PHE A 79 3.38 16.48 -2.05
N VAL A 80 4.05 16.77 -0.94
CA VAL A 80 3.96 15.99 0.30
C VAL A 80 2.50 15.91 0.78
N ARG A 81 1.77 17.02 0.81
CA ARG A 81 0.35 17.02 1.23
C ARG A 81 -0.52 16.18 0.30
N GLN A 82 -0.33 16.28 -1.01
CA GLN A 82 -1.08 15.47 -1.99
C GLN A 82 -0.78 13.98 -1.83
N ARG A 83 0.49 13.62 -1.64
CA ARG A 83 0.91 12.24 -1.38
C ARG A 83 0.34 11.73 -0.06
N GLN A 84 0.38 12.54 0.99
CA GLN A 84 -0.16 12.16 2.29
C GLN A 84 -1.66 11.89 2.22
N ASP A 85 -2.43 12.74 1.54
CA ASP A 85 -3.88 12.52 1.35
C ASP A 85 -4.15 11.20 0.62
N LEU A 86 -3.57 11.04 -0.58
CA LEU A 86 -3.82 9.87 -1.43
C LEU A 86 -3.40 8.55 -0.75
N VAL A 87 -2.18 8.51 -0.20
CA VAL A 87 -1.63 7.27 0.36
C VAL A 87 -2.32 6.91 1.67
N SER A 88 -2.71 7.90 2.50
CA SER A 88 -3.47 7.64 3.73
C SER A 88 -4.90 7.15 3.42
N ARG A 89 -5.57 7.73 2.42
CA ARG A 89 -6.88 7.25 1.95
C ARG A 89 -6.77 5.83 1.39
N GLY A 90 -5.72 5.54 0.62
CA GLY A 90 -5.42 4.19 0.15
C GLY A 90 -5.22 3.19 1.30
N TYR A 91 -4.45 3.56 2.33
CA TYR A 91 -4.24 2.71 3.50
C TYR A 91 -5.54 2.42 4.27
N ARG A 92 -6.37 3.44 4.52
CA ARG A 92 -7.70 3.25 5.15
C ARG A 92 -8.60 2.36 4.30
N ARG A 93 -8.53 2.49 2.98
CA ARG A 93 -9.27 1.62 2.07
C ARG A 93 -8.86 0.15 2.19
N LEU A 94 -7.59 -0.16 2.45
CA LEU A 94 -7.17 -1.54 2.75
C LEU A 94 -7.84 -2.08 4.01
N HIS A 95 -7.99 -1.26 5.05
CA HIS A 95 -8.72 -1.63 6.27
C HIS A 95 -10.22 -1.86 6.00
N GLU A 96 -10.84 -1.00 5.19
CA GLU A 96 -12.24 -1.20 4.76
C GLU A 96 -12.41 -2.54 4.03
N ILE A 97 -11.53 -2.85 3.07
CA ILE A 97 -11.54 -4.10 2.31
C ILE A 97 -11.31 -5.30 3.23
N ALA A 98 -10.37 -5.19 4.19
CA ALA A 98 -10.10 -6.25 5.15
C ALA A 98 -11.33 -6.57 6.02
N ALA A 99 -12.19 -5.59 6.27
CA ALA A 99 -13.44 -5.74 7.02
C ALA A 99 -14.62 -6.28 6.19
N TRP A 100 -14.51 -6.38 4.86
CA TRP A 100 -15.60 -6.90 4.03
C TRP A 100 -15.89 -8.37 4.32
N SER A 101 -17.19 -8.67 4.45
CA SER A 101 -17.70 -10.03 4.60
C SER A 101 -18.05 -10.61 3.23
N GLY A 102 -17.67 -11.87 2.96
CA GLY A 102 -18.01 -12.56 1.72
C GLY A 102 -16.96 -12.43 0.62
N ASP A 103 -17.39 -12.62 -0.62
CA ASP A 103 -16.50 -12.63 -1.79
C ASP A 103 -15.95 -11.23 -2.07
N ARG A 104 -14.63 -11.13 -2.22
CA ARG A 104 -13.94 -9.84 -2.38
C ARG A 104 -13.67 -9.60 -3.86
N ASP A 105 -14.57 -8.82 -4.47
CA ASP A 105 -14.42 -8.36 -5.84
C ASP A 105 -13.30 -7.31 -5.91
N ILE A 106 -12.16 -7.74 -6.46
CA ILE A 106 -10.95 -6.92 -6.57
C ILE A 106 -11.15 -5.65 -7.39
N THR A 107 -12.09 -5.65 -8.35
CA THR A 107 -12.39 -4.47 -9.17
C THR A 107 -12.97 -3.30 -8.37
N ARG A 108 -13.42 -3.55 -7.13
CA ARG A 108 -13.94 -2.55 -6.21
C ARG A 108 -12.90 -2.00 -5.25
N TYR A 109 -11.67 -2.51 -5.27
CA TYR A 109 -10.64 -2.08 -4.34
C TYR A 109 -10.17 -0.65 -4.60
N PRO A 110 -9.93 -0.22 -5.87
CA PRO A 110 -9.42 1.12 -6.16
C PRO A 110 -10.27 2.26 -5.60
N LEU A 111 -9.60 3.35 -5.24
CA LEU A 111 -10.26 4.62 -4.94
C LEU A 111 -10.96 5.17 -6.19
N PRO A 112 -12.03 5.99 -6.06
CA PRO A 112 -12.75 6.55 -7.21
C PRO A 112 -11.87 7.30 -8.22
N GLU A 113 -10.81 7.96 -7.76
CA GLU A 113 -9.85 8.69 -8.62
C GLU A 113 -8.82 7.80 -9.33
N ALA A 114 -8.78 6.50 -9.02
CA ALA A 114 -7.85 5.52 -9.59
C ALA A 114 -8.46 4.68 -10.73
N ILE A 115 -9.69 5.01 -11.16
CA ILE A 115 -10.51 4.28 -12.14
C ILE A 115 -10.57 5.04 -13.47
#